data_AF-A0ABD0NKD7-F1
#
_entry.id   AF-A0ABD0NKD7-F1
#
_cell.length_a   1.000
_cell.length_b   1.000
_cell.length_c   1.000
_cell.angle_alpha   90.00
_cell.angle_beta   90.00
_cell.angle_gamma   90.00
#
_symmetry.space_group_name_H-M   'P 1'
#
loop_
_entity.id
_entity.type
_entity.pdbx_description
1 polymer ?
#
loop_
_entity_poly.entity_id
_entity_poly.type
_entity_poly.pdbx_seq_one_letter_code
_entity_poly.pdbx_strand_id
1 'polypeptide(L)'
;ALAGGIDISAHWMTDLKEGVCLNGFWFNHEHCCWNSNETTFQERDKCPNWKSWAELIVGTNDGPFAYIMNYLMYVCWALLFSFLAVSLVRAFAPYACGSGIPEIKTILSGFIIRGYLGKWTLMIKTITLVLAVSSGLSLGKEGPLVHVACCCGNILCHLFTKYRRNEAKRRE
;
A
#
# COMPACT_ATOMS: atom_id res chain seq x y z
N ALA A 1 -11.52 -3.65 -8.67
CA ALA A 1 -11.23 -2.21 -8.51
C ALA A 1 -10.37 -1.93 -7.27
N LEU A 2 -10.86 -2.15 -6.04
CA LEU A 2 -10.12 -1.81 -4.81
C LEU A 2 -8.73 -2.49 -4.71
N ALA A 3 -8.63 -3.79 -4.94
CA ALA A 3 -7.35 -4.50 -4.89
C ALA A 3 -6.33 -3.97 -5.92
N GLY A 4 -6.77 -3.70 -7.15
CA GLY A 4 -5.92 -3.09 -8.18
C GLY A 4 -5.48 -1.67 -7.82
N GLY A 5 -6.36 -0.88 -7.21
CA GLY A 5 -5.99 0.46 -6.71
C GLY A 5 -4.93 0.42 -5.61
N ILE A 6 -5.03 -0.54 -4.68
CA ILE A 6 -4.01 -0.77 -3.63
C ILE A 6 -2.67 -1.13 -4.28
N ASP A 7 -2.69 -2.04 -5.26
CA ASP A 7 -1.49 -2.54 -5.91
C ASP A 7 -0.76 -1.43 -6.68
N ILE A 8 -1.47 -0.68 -7.52
CA ILE A 8 -0.93 0.45 -8.28
C ILE A 8 -0.37 1.52 -7.34
N SER A 9 -1.10 1.85 -6.26
CA SER A 9 -0.66 2.85 -5.30
C SER A 9 0.59 2.38 -4.54
N ALA A 10 0.64 1.10 -4.15
CA ALA A 10 1.78 0.53 -3.44
C ALA A 10 3.03 0.51 -4.31
N HIS A 11 2.90 0.16 -5.60
CA HIS A 11 3.99 0.22 -6.57
C HIS A 11 4.51 1.64 -6.73
N TRP A 12 3.63 2.61 -7.03
CA TRP A 12 4.03 4.01 -7.17
C TRP A 12 4.72 4.58 -5.92
N MET A 13 4.17 4.31 -4.73
CA MET A 13 4.78 4.75 -3.46
C MET A 13 6.10 4.02 -3.14
N THR A 14 6.29 2.81 -3.65
CA THR A 14 7.57 2.09 -3.50
C THR A 14 8.64 2.73 -4.38
N ASP A 15 8.32 3.01 -5.65
CA ASP A 15 9.22 3.63 -6.61
C ASP A 15 9.67 5.03 -6.14
N LEU A 16 8.81 5.75 -5.41
CA LEU A 16 9.13 7.05 -4.81
C LEU A 16 10.34 6.99 -3.86
N LYS A 17 10.68 5.84 -3.26
CA LYS A 17 11.89 5.70 -2.43
C LYS A 17 13.18 5.74 -3.25
N GLU A 18 13.10 5.36 -4.52
CA GLU A 18 14.26 5.19 -5.40
C GLU A 18 14.47 6.42 -6.29
N GLY A 19 13.39 7.07 -6.72
CA GLY A 19 13.47 8.26 -7.54
C GLY A 19 12.11 8.81 -7.96
N VAL A 20 12.13 9.73 -8.92
CA VAL A 20 10.92 10.34 -9.49
C VAL A 20 11.06 10.52 -10.99
N CYS A 21 9.91 10.54 -11.67
CA CYS A 21 9.82 10.83 -13.10
C CYS A 21 9.73 12.34 -13.35
N LEU A 22 10.55 12.88 -14.28
CA LEU A 22 10.55 14.30 -14.63
C LEU A 22 9.29 14.76 -15.37
N ASN A 23 8.69 13.88 -16.18
CA ASN A 23 7.49 14.21 -16.96
C ASN A 23 6.23 14.30 -16.10
N GLY A 24 6.24 13.72 -14.90
CA GLY A 24 5.12 13.76 -13.98
C GLY A 24 5.36 12.93 -12.73
N PHE A 25 5.17 13.55 -11.57
CA PHE A 25 5.38 12.92 -10.25
C PHE A 25 4.52 11.67 -9.99
N TRP A 26 3.38 11.55 -10.66
CA TRP A 26 2.39 10.49 -10.40
C TRP A 26 2.62 9.23 -11.24
N PHE A 27 3.61 9.21 -12.12
CA PHE A 27 3.95 8.03 -12.90
C PHE A 27 4.86 7.09 -12.11
N ASN A 28 4.56 5.78 -12.15
CA ASN A 28 5.47 4.76 -11.65
C ASN A 28 6.68 4.60 -12.60
N HIS A 29 7.72 3.91 -12.14
CA HIS A 29 8.94 3.70 -12.94
C HIS A 29 8.60 3.06 -14.30
N GLU A 30 7.75 2.02 -14.29
CA GLU A 30 7.35 1.34 -15.53
C GLU A 30 6.57 2.23 -16.51
N HIS A 31 5.64 3.08 -16.06
CA HIS A 31 4.97 4.04 -16.96
C HIS A 31 5.94 5.10 -17.46
N CYS A 32 6.82 5.61 -16.60
CA CYS A 32 7.77 6.66 -16.96
C CYS A 32 8.67 6.22 -18.13
N CYS A 33 8.94 4.92 -18.21
CA CYS A 33 9.84 4.32 -19.18
C CYS A 33 9.10 3.46 -20.23
N TRP A 34 7.77 3.55 -20.29
CA TRP A 34 6.94 2.80 -21.23
C TRP A 34 7.25 3.13 -22.69
N ASN A 35 7.69 4.36 -22.98
CA ASN A 35 7.89 4.87 -24.34
C ASN A 35 9.37 4.91 -24.78
N SER A 36 10.30 4.36 -23.99
CA SER A 36 11.71 4.31 -24.41
C SER A 36 11.91 3.21 -25.46
N ASN A 37 12.41 3.58 -26.63
CA ASN A 37 12.72 2.68 -27.77
C ASN A 37 13.90 1.72 -27.54
N GLU A 38 14.46 1.69 -26.32
CA GLU A 38 15.62 0.86 -25.93
C GLU A 38 15.14 -0.54 -25.54
N THR A 39 15.31 -1.53 -26.42
CA THR A 39 14.77 -2.90 -26.29
C THR A 39 15.67 -3.85 -25.50
N THR A 40 16.77 -3.37 -24.93
CA THR A 40 17.76 -4.20 -24.24
C THR A 40 17.50 -4.24 -22.72
N PHE A 41 17.45 -5.44 -22.12
CA PHE A 41 17.23 -5.64 -20.68
C PHE A 41 18.25 -4.90 -19.77
N GLN A 42 19.46 -4.62 -20.25
CA GLN A 42 20.50 -3.90 -19.50
C GLN A 42 20.30 -2.37 -19.44
N GLU A 43 19.45 -1.79 -20.29
CA GLU A 43 19.23 -0.34 -20.37
C GLU A 43 17.84 0.09 -19.88
N ARG A 44 16.98 -0.87 -19.51
CA ARG A 44 15.66 -0.60 -18.94
C ARG A 44 15.73 0.19 -17.62
N ASP A 45 16.84 0.06 -16.88
CA ASP A 45 17.11 0.79 -15.64
C ASP A 45 17.72 2.19 -15.86
N LYS A 46 18.12 2.54 -17.09
CA LYS A 46 18.75 3.82 -17.43
C LYS A 46 17.84 4.70 -18.27
N CYS A 47 16.59 4.78 -17.88
CA CYS A 47 15.60 5.63 -18.49
C CYS A 47 15.95 7.12 -18.24
N PRO A 48 16.13 7.96 -19.28
CA PRO A 48 16.57 9.34 -19.10
C PRO A 48 15.56 10.21 -18.33
N ASN A 49 14.28 9.81 -18.34
CA ASN A 49 13.19 10.49 -17.66
C ASN A 49 13.10 10.17 -16.18
N TRP A 50 13.67 9.04 -15.74
CA TRP A 50 13.71 8.65 -14.34
C TRP A 50 14.97 9.19 -13.70
N LYS A 51 14.83 9.89 -12.58
CA LYS A 51 15.95 10.46 -11.84
C LYS A 51 15.97 9.93 -10.42
N SER A 52 17.12 9.37 -10.04
CA SER A 52 17.36 8.96 -8.66
C SER A 52 17.45 10.18 -7.74
N TRP A 53 17.23 9.98 -6.45
CA TRP A 53 17.36 11.07 -5.47
C TRP A 53 18.78 11.65 -5.45
N ALA A 54 19.81 10.84 -5.62
CA ALA A 54 21.18 11.34 -5.73
C ALA A 54 21.38 12.22 -6.96
N GLU A 55 20.83 11.86 -8.11
CA GLU A 55 20.95 12.67 -9.32
C GLU A 55 20.27 14.03 -9.19
N LEU A 56 19.13 14.09 -8.50
CA LEU A 56 18.39 15.33 -8.28
C LEU A 56 19.07 16.27 -7.28
N ILE A 57 19.68 15.71 -6.22
CA ILE A 57 20.25 16.50 -5.12
C ILE A 57 21.73 16.85 -5.39
N VAL A 58 22.50 15.90 -5.94
CA VAL A 58 23.96 16.00 -6.10
C VAL A 58 24.35 16.31 -7.55
N GLY A 59 23.47 16.04 -8.53
CA GLY A 59 23.76 16.27 -9.95
C GLY A 59 24.68 15.21 -10.58
N THR A 60 25.11 14.20 -9.82
CA THR A 60 25.94 13.09 -10.31
C THR A 60 25.41 11.75 -9.81
N ASN A 61 25.47 10.72 -10.66
CA ASN A 61 25.17 9.33 -10.28
C ASN A 61 26.44 8.54 -9.91
N ASP A 62 27.60 9.02 -10.33
CA ASP A 62 28.87 8.33 -10.16
C ASP A 62 29.60 8.86 -8.92
N GLY A 63 29.82 7.97 -7.95
CA GLY A 63 30.66 8.24 -6.79
C GLY A 63 30.12 7.62 -5.50
N PRO A 64 30.99 7.36 -4.50
CA PRO A 64 30.59 6.76 -3.23
C PRO A 64 29.54 7.60 -2.49
N PHE A 65 29.60 8.93 -2.65
CA PHE A 65 28.64 9.84 -2.03
C PHE A 65 27.23 9.71 -2.60
N ALA A 66 27.08 9.50 -3.91
CA ALA A 66 25.77 9.31 -4.56
C ALA A 66 25.07 8.04 -4.03
N TYR A 67 25.81 6.93 -3.87
CA TYR A 67 25.28 5.70 -3.28
C TYR A 67 24.81 5.90 -1.83
N ILE A 68 25.62 6.57 -1.01
CA ILE A 68 25.28 6.86 0.38
C ILE A 68 24.00 7.71 0.44
N MET A 69 23.87 8.72 -0.42
CA MET A 69 22.70 9.59 -0.45
C MET A 69 21.43 8.86 -0.91
N ASN A 70 21.50 8.04 -1.97
CA ASN A 70 20.36 7.23 -2.39
C ASN A 70 19.91 6.28 -1.27
N TYR A 71 20.87 5.63 -0.58
CA TYR A 71 20.55 4.75 0.53
C TYR A 71 19.91 5.51 1.71
N LEU A 72 20.44 6.68 2.06
CA LEU A 72 19.91 7.52 3.12
C LEU A 72 18.48 7.96 2.80
N MET A 73 18.23 8.43 1.58
CA MET A 73 16.89 8.84 1.13
C MET A 73 15.91 7.66 1.13
N TYR A 74 16.34 6.49 0.66
CA TYR A 74 15.54 5.27 0.71
C TYR A 74 15.11 4.94 2.14
N VAL A 75 16.06 4.95 3.09
CA VAL A 75 15.79 4.68 4.51
C VAL A 75 14.89 5.76 5.13
N CYS A 76 15.12 7.03 4.82
CA CYS A 76 14.30 8.13 5.32
C CYS A 76 12.83 7.99 4.88
N TRP A 77 12.59 7.70 3.60
CA TRP A 77 11.23 7.47 3.09
C TRP A 77 10.59 6.21 3.69
N ALA A 78 11.34 5.12 3.81
CA ALA A 78 10.86 3.88 4.43
C ALA A 78 10.41 4.10 5.88
N LEU A 79 11.23 4.82 6.68
CA LEU A 79 10.91 5.16 8.06
C LEU A 79 9.71 6.10 8.15
N LEU A 80 9.61 7.11 7.27
CA LEU A 80 8.49 8.02 7.22
C LEU A 80 7.17 7.28 6.95
N PHE A 81 7.15 6.38 5.96
CA PHE A 81 5.95 5.59 5.64
C PHE A 81 5.55 4.66 6.77
N SER A 82 6.52 3.96 7.37
CA SER A 82 6.27 3.10 8.53
C SER A 82 5.71 3.89 9.72
N PHE A 83 6.31 5.04 10.03
CA PHE A 83 5.85 5.92 11.11
C PHE A 83 4.43 6.44 10.87
N LEU A 84 4.11 6.88 9.65
CA LEU A 84 2.77 7.33 9.28
C LEU A 84 1.75 6.19 9.37
N ALA A 85 2.09 5.00 8.88
CA ALA A 85 1.25 3.81 8.95
C ALA A 85 0.88 3.48 10.41
N VAL A 86 1.88 3.38 11.30
CA VAL A 86 1.65 3.08 12.72
C VAL A 86 0.86 4.18 13.41
N SER A 87 1.16 5.44 13.12
CA SER A 87 0.46 6.59 13.70
C SER A 87 -1.02 6.61 13.31
N LEU A 88 -1.33 6.35 12.03
CA LEU A 88 -2.71 6.29 11.54
C LEU A 88 -3.52 5.16 12.21
N VAL A 89 -2.94 3.96 12.29
CA VAL A 89 -3.63 2.82 12.94
C VAL A 89 -3.87 3.10 14.41
N ARG A 90 -2.87 3.61 15.13
CA ARG A 90 -2.99 3.90 16.56
C ARG A 90 -3.96 5.04 16.88
N ALA A 91 -4.02 6.06 16.04
CA ALA A 91 -4.89 7.21 16.27
C ALA A 91 -6.36 6.93 15.91
N PHE A 92 -6.62 6.25 14.78
CA PHE A 92 -7.98 6.15 14.24
C PHE A 92 -8.65 4.79 14.45
N ALA A 93 -7.92 3.69 14.32
CA ALA A 93 -8.52 2.35 14.30
C ALA A 93 -7.54 1.26 14.76
N PRO A 94 -7.36 1.05 16.08
CA PRO A 94 -6.45 0.03 16.60
C PRO A 94 -6.88 -1.40 16.20
N TYR A 95 -8.15 -1.60 15.85
CA TYR A 95 -8.67 -2.86 15.33
C TYR A 95 -8.19 -3.20 13.90
N ALA A 96 -7.59 -2.25 13.18
CA ALA A 96 -7.03 -2.48 11.85
C ALA A 96 -5.68 -3.22 11.88
N CYS A 97 -5.07 -3.37 13.06
CA CYS A 97 -3.81 -4.08 13.26
C CYS A 97 -3.86 -5.54 12.76
N GLY A 98 -2.76 -5.97 12.14
CA GLY A 98 -2.57 -7.36 11.72
C GLY A 98 -3.40 -7.78 10.50
N SER A 99 -3.33 -9.08 10.19
CA SER A 99 -3.98 -9.67 9.01
C SER A 99 -5.50 -9.59 9.09
N GLY A 100 -6.06 -10.02 10.22
CA GLY A 100 -7.49 -10.03 10.48
C GLY A 100 -8.22 -11.33 10.14
N ILE A 101 -7.52 -12.30 9.54
CA ILE A 101 -8.03 -13.64 9.25
C ILE A 101 -8.53 -14.36 10.52
N PRO A 102 -7.79 -14.41 11.65
CA PRO A 102 -8.25 -15.15 12.82
C PRO A 102 -9.53 -14.54 13.41
N GLU A 103 -9.66 -13.22 13.40
CA GLU A 103 -10.84 -12.50 13.89
C GLU A 103 -12.04 -12.67 12.94
N ILE A 104 -11.83 -12.69 11.63
CA ILE A 104 -12.91 -13.01 10.68
C ILE A 104 -13.41 -14.43 10.91
N LYS A 105 -12.50 -15.39 11.15
CA LYS A 105 -12.86 -16.77 11.45
C LYS A 105 -13.70 -16.86 12.72
N THR A 106 -13.36 -16.13 13.80
CA THR A 106 -14.19 -16.12 15.01
C THR A 106 -15.56 -15.49 14.79
N ILE A 107 -15.64 -14.48 13.92
CA ILE A 107 -16.91 -13.85 13.53
C ILE A 107 -17.83 -14.79 12.75
N LEU A 108 -17.25 -15.57 11.84
CA LEU A 108 -17.94 -16.64 11.14
C LEU A 108 -18.39 -17.77 12.09
N SER A 109 -17.57 -18.10 13.09
CA SER A 109 -17.90 -19.13 14.09
C SER A 109 -19.03 -18.75 15.06
N GLY A 110 -19.44 -17.48 15.12
CA GLY A 110 -20.55 -17.08 16.00
C GLY A 110 -20.33 -15.82 16.82
N PHE A 111 -19.08 -15.40 17.00
CA PHE A 111 -18.72 -14.32 17.93
C PHE A 111 -18.76 -12.95 17.26
N ILE A 112 -19.55 -12.02 17.79
CA ILE A 112 -19.72 -10.70 17.16
C ILE A 112 -18.74 -9.70 17.78
N ILE A 113 -17.70 -9.33 17.03
CA ILE A 113 -16.78 -8.26 17.42
C ILE A 113 -17.27 -6.94 16.82
N ARG A 114 -17.83 -6.08 17.66
CA ARG A 114 -18.38 -4.78 17.22
C ARG A 114 -17.25 -3.87 16.74
N GLY A 115 -17.47 -3.20 15.60
CA GLY A 115 -16.52 -2.24 15.03
C GLY A 115 -15.41 -2.86 14.17
N TYR A 116 -15.27 -4.19 14.13
CA TYR A 116 -14.23 -4.87 13.36
C TYR A 116 -14.43 -4.73 11.84
N LEU A 117 -15.63 -5.05 11.34
CA LEU A 117 -16.04 -4.89 9.94
C LEU A 117 -16.63 -3.50 9.62
N GLY A 118 -16.12 -2.46 10.28
CA GLY A 118 -16.59 -1.09 10.10
C GLY A 118 -16.11 -0.42 8.81
N LYS A 119 -16.82 0.60 8.34
CA LYS A 119 -16.35 1.46 7.24
C LYS A 119 -15.06 2.21 7.57
N TRP A 120 -14.88 2.60 8.83
CA TRP A 120 -13.68 3.30 9.29
C TRP A 120 -12.46 2.39 9.34
N THR A 121 -12.62 1.15 9.81
CA THR A 121 -11.53 0.16 9.81
C THR A 121 -11.12 -0.20 8.38
N LEU A 122 -12.08 -0.35 7.46
CA LEU A 122 -11.81 -0.55 6.03
C LEU A 122 -10.91 0.57 5.47
N MET A 123 -11.30 1.84 5.63
CA MET A 123 -10.56 2.99 5.07
C MET A 123 -9.14 3.06 5.62
N ILE A 124 -8.97 2.97 6.94
CA ILE A 124 -7.65 3.03 7.58
C ILE A 124 -6.79 1.84 7.17
N LYS A 125 -7.38 0.64 7.10
CA LYS A 125 -6.66 -0.58 6.72
C LYS A 125 -6.15 -0.51 5.29
N THR A 126 -6.95 -0.02 4.35
CA THR A 126 -6.52 0.18 2.95
C THR A 126 -5.35 1.15 2.85
N ILE A 127 -5.42 2.32 3.50
CA ILE A 127 -4.34 3.33 3.44
C ILE A 127 -3.06 2.83 4.11
N THR A 128 -3.19 2.24 5.30
CA THR A 128 -2.06 1.70 6.06
C THR A 128 -1.39 0.54 5.32
N LEU A 129 -2.19 -0.31 4.65
CA LEU A 129 -1.66 -1.43 3.88
C LEU A 129 -0.72 -0.95 2.77
N VAL A 130 -1.12 0.08 2.02
CA VAL A 130 -0.28 0.70 0.98
C VAL A 130 1.01 1.24 1.60
N LEU A 131 0.92 2.05 2.66
CA LEU A 131 2.08 2.61 3.36
C LEU A 131 3.04 1.54 3.91
N ALA A 132 2.50 0.47 4.49
CA ALA A 132 3.29 -0.61 5.08
C ALA A 132 4.02 -1.41 4.00
N VAL A 133 3.37 -1.74 2.88
CA VAL A 133 4.01 -2.42 1.74
C VAL A 133 5.09 -1.52 1.14
N SER A 134 4.80 -0.24 0.92
CA SER A 134 5.75 0.70 0.35
C SER A 134 6.96 0.96 1.25
N SER A 135 6.82 0.86 2.57
CA SER A 135 7.95 0.96 3.50
C SER A 135 8.95 -0.20 3.38
N GLY A 136 8.62 -1.27 2.64
CA GLY A 136 9.52 -2.42 2.44
C GLY A 136 9.62 -3.33 3.65
N LEU A 137 8.65 -3.28 4.57
CA LEU A 137 8.54 -4.24 5.67
C LEU A 137 8.31 -5.65 5.10
N SER A 138 8.81 -6.67 5.79
CA SER A 138 8.59 -8.08 5.43
C SER A 138 7.16 -8.52 5.79
N LEU A 139 6.17 -7.92 5.11
CA LEU A 139 4.74 -8.09 5.33
C LEU A 139 4.05 -8.35 3.98
N GLY A 140 3.17 -9.35 3.96
CA GLY A 140 2.36 -9.67 2.77
C GLY A 140 1.04 -8.89 2.73
N LYS A 141 0.63 -8.45 1.52
CA LYS A 141 -0.67 -7.80 1.29
C LYS A 141 -1.86 -8.75 1.27
N GLU A 142 -1.62 -10.03 1.01
CA GLU A 142 -2.66 -11.04 0.80
C GLU A 142 -3.58 -11.25 2.01
N GLY A 143 -3.03 -11.28 3.23
CA GLY A 143 -3.84 -11.47 4.44
C GLY A 143 -4.81 -10.30 4.70
N PRO A 144 -4.30 -9.05 4.78
CA PRO A 144 -5.15 -7.87 4.92
C PRO A 144 -6.18 -7.68 3.79
N LEU A 145 -5.89 -8.11 2.56
CA LEU A 145 -6.83 -8.03 1.43
C LEU A 145 -8.10 -8.84 1.65
N VAL A 146 -8.00 -10.02 2.28
CA VAL A 146 -9.18 -10.83 2.66
C VAL A 146 -10.06 -10.05 3.65
N HIS A 147 -9.45 -9.38 4.63
CA HIS A 147 -10.21 -8.58 5.60
C HIS A 147 -10.90 -7.38 4.95
N VAL A 148 -10.22 -6.69 4.03
CA VAL A 148 -10.78 -5.59 3.23
C VAL A 148 -11.99 -6.09 2.43
N ALA A 149 -11.91 -7.26 1.81
CA ALA A 149 -13.02 -7.87 1.07
C ALA A 149 -14.23 -8.17 1.98
N CYS A 150 -14.00 -8.78 3.16
CA CYS A 150 -15.07 -9.03 4.13
C CYS A 150 -15.73 -7.74 4.63
N CYS A 151 -14.95 -6.69 4.89
CA CYS A 151 -15.48 -5.38 5.29
C CYS A 151 -16.36 -4.77 4.20
N CYS A 152 -15.93 -4.82 2.94
CA CYS A 152 -16.72 -4.38 1.79
C CYS A 152 -18.04 -5.17 1.69
N GLY A 153 -17.98 -6.49 1.84
CA GLY A 153 -19.17 -7.36 1.87
C GLY A 153 -20.13 -6.95 2.98
N ASN A 154 -19.63 -6.71 4.20
CA ASN A 154 -20.47 -6.27 5.32
C ASN A 154 -21.16 -4.92 5.06
N ILE A 155 -20.46 -3.96 4.46
CA ILE A 155 -21.03 -2.65 4.07
C ILE A 155 -22.12 -2.84 3.00
N LEU A 156 -21.89 -3.73 2.02
CA LEU A 156 -22.88 -4.05 1.00
C LEU A 156 -24.12 -4.72 1.59
N CYS A 157 -23.95 -5.66 2.52
CA CYS A 157 -25.06 -6.29 3.25
C CYS A 157 -25.89 -5.29 4.04
N HIS A 158 -25.30 -4.19 4.53
CA HIS A 158 -26.03 -3.12 5.21
C HIS A 158 -26.96 -2.32 4.29
N LEU A 159 -26.68 -2.27 2.98
CA LEU A 159 -27.56 -1.62 1.99
C LEU A 159 -28.84 -2.44 1.74
N PHE A 160 -28.81 -3.74 1.98
CA PHE A 160 -29.96 -4.62 1.81
C PHE A 160 -30.63 -4.96 3.16
N THR A 161 -31.85 -4.48 3.36
CA THR A 161 -32.63 -4.69 4.60
C THR A 161 -32.84 -6.18 4.94
N LYS A 162 -32.85 -7.07 3.92
CA LYS A 162 -32.95 -8.52 4.04
C LYS A 162 -31.78 -9.16 4.80
N TYR A 163 -30.55 -8.69 4.56
CA TYR A 163 -29.33 -9.21 5.20
C TYR A 163 -29.02 -8.47 6.51
N ARG A 164 -29.39 -7.18 6.58
CA ARG A 164 -29.20 -6.36 7.79
C ARG A 164 -29.89 -6.93 9.04
N ARG A 165 -31.05 -7.60 8.89
CA ARG A 165 -31.87 -8.10 10.01
C ARG A 165 -31.60 -9.56 10.38
N ASN A 166 -30.77 -10.28 9.62
CA ASN A 166 -30.50 -11.70 9.88
C ASN A 166 -28.99 -11.98 9.88
N GLU A 167 -28.42 -12.15 11.06
CA GLU A 167 -26.98 -12.35 11.22
C GLU A 167 -26.48 -13.68 10.67
N ALA A 168 -27.32 -14.72 10.62
CA ALA A 168 -26.95 -15.99 9.99
C ALA A 168 -26.74 -15.79 8.48
N LYS A 169 -27.67 -15.11 7.80
CA LYS A 169 -27.55 -14.77 6.38
C LYS A 169 -26.48 -13.74 6.06
N ARG A 170 -26.03 -12.95 7.04
CA ARG A 170 -24.92 -11.99 6.88
C ARG A 170 -23.56 -12.70 6.94
N ARG A 171 -23.49 -13.91 7.50
CA ARG A 171 -22.27 -14.72 7.60
C ARG A 171 -22.11 -15.71 6.45
N GLU A 172 -23.18 -15.98 5.71
CA GLU A 172 -23.15 -16.62 4.39
C GLU A 172 -22.38 -15.74 3.39
#